data_AF-A0A3B9JFM3-F1
#
_entry.id   AF-A0A3B9JFM3-F1
#
_cell.length_a   1.000
_cell.length_b   1.000
_cell.length_c   1.000
_cell.angle_alpha   90.00
_cell.angle_beta   90.00
_cell.angle_gamma   90.00
#
_symmetry.space_group_name_H-M   'P 1'
#
loop_
_entity.id
_entity.type
_entity.pdbx_description
1 polymer ?
#
loop_
_entity_poly.entity_id
_entity_poly.type
_entity_poly.pdbx_seq_one_letter_code
_entity_poly.pdbx_strand_id
1 'polypeptide(L)'
;VEDELGKSGKDAKLIDYLTDEIMDIREKLLGYTAREEQLEEVAKEIEEIRKNLEAYKNKGNDDLGYYKSPPDFKREIFENFIEKGIVMDEGEIIYQFHSGFEWKSPINYKAFQEQEKRRKKAKTQLEKKEFLKGPEVKALLKYCEEPKTITEMREYLPRYLTNYNFKKFIVNPLMRKGVIKETIPDKPTSRLQKYYSVKKP
;
A
#
# COMPACT_ATOMS: atom_id res chain seq x y z
N VAL A 1 11.50 88.48 11.37
CA VAL A 1 10.29 87.71 11.74
C VAL A 1 9.75 86.88 10.57
N GLU A 2 9.76 87.38 9.32
CA GLU A 2 9.31 86.59 8.14
C GLU A 2 10.21 85.37 7.79
N ASP A 3 11.50 85.41 8.11
CA ASP A 3 12.46 84.34 7.78
C ASP A 3 12.41 83.12 8.74
N GLU A 4 11.80 83.28 9.93
CA GLU A 4 11.60 82.19 10.89
C GLU A 4 10.30 81.42 10.62
N LEU A 5 9.24 82.12 10.19
CA LEU A 5 7.96 81.54 9.78
C LEU A 5 8.08 80.63 8.55
N GLY A 6 8.93 81.00 7.57
CA GLY A 6 9.19 80.20 6.37
C GLY A 6 10.06 78.96 6.61
N LYS A 7 10.88 78.95 7.66
CA LYS A 7 11.63 77.76 8.12
C LYS A 7 10.72 76.81 8.90
N SER A 8 9.92 77.35 9.83
CA SER A 8 8.93 76.58 10.59
C SER A 8 7.92 75.85 9.70
N GLY A 9 7.43 76.48 8.63
CA GLY A 9 6.53 75.82 7.65
C GLY A 9 7.21 74.79 6.74
N LYS A 10 8.53 74.86 6.52
CA LYS A 10 9.30 73.83 5.80
C LYS A 10 9.62 72.65 6.71
N ASP A 11 9.92 72.91 7.98
CA ASP A 11 10.14 71.89 9.00
C ASP A 11 8.85 71.11 9.26
N ALA A 12 7.69 71.77 9.28
CA ALA A 12 6.38 71.12 9.38
C ALA A 12 6.12 70.13 8.23
N LYS A 13 6.39 70.53 6.98
CA LYS A 13 6.23 69.64 5.81
C LYS A 13 7.18 68.45 5.83
N LEU A 14 8.41 68.65 6.30
CA LEU A 14 9.37 67.57 6.46
C LEU A 14 8.95 66.61 7.58
N ILE A 15 8.41 67.14 8.68
CA ILE A 15 7.86 66.33 9.78
C ILE A 15 6.66 65.51 9.29
N ASP A 16 5.75 66.09 8.52
CA ASP A 16 4.60 65.37 7.95
C ASP A 16 5.06 64.24 7.02
N TYR A 17 5.98 64.53 6.10
CA TYR A 17 6.57 63.52 5.20
C TYR A 17 7.25 62.36 5.95
N LEU A 18 8.08 62.68 6.96
CA LEU A 18 8.74 61.65 7.76
C LEU A 18 7.74 60.85 8.59
N THR A 19 6.64 61.48 9.03
CA THR A 19 5.56 60.79 9.75
C THR A 19 4.84 59.80 8.85
N ASP A 20 4.54 60.18 7.61
CA ASP A 20 3.94 59.28 6.61
C ASP A 20 4.88 58.12 6.27
N GLU A 21 6.18 58.37 6.05
CA GLU A 21 7.16 57.28 5.83
C GLU A 21 7.25 56.33 7.05
N ILE A 22 7.22 56.87 8.28
CA ILE A 22 7.22 56.05 9.50
C ILE A 22 5.96 55.19 9.57
N MET A 23 4.81 55.72 9.17
CA MET A 23 3.55 54.97 9.12
C MET A 23 3.61 53.84 8.09
N ASP A 24 4.11 54.11 6.87
CA ASP A 24 4.30 53.09 5.82
C ASP A 24 5.26 51.97 6.26
N ILE A 25 6.36 52.34 6.94
CA ILE A 25 7.32 51.36 7.47
C ILE A 25 6.67 50.53 8.58
N ARG A 26 5.88 51.14 9.47
CA ARG A 26 5.15 50.42 10.53
C ARG A 26 4.13 49.45 9.96
N GLU A 27 3.40 49.83 8.92
CA GLU A 27 2.44 48.96 8.26
C GLU A 27 3.14 47.74 7.62
N LYS A 28 4.28 47.96 6.94
CA LYS A 28 5.11 46.88 6.41
C LYS A 28 5.63 45.95 7.52
N LEU A 29 6.09 46.51 8.64
CA LEU A 29 6.55 45.73 9.80
C LEU A 29 5.43 44.86 10.37
N LEU A 30 4.21 45.39 10.52
CA LEU A 30 3.04 44.60 10.95
C LEU A 30 2.77 43.45 9.98
N GLY A 31 2.85 43.72 8.68
CA GLY A 31 2.73 42.69 7.65
C GLY A 31 3.81 41.61 7.73
N TYR A 32 5.05 41.96 8.10
CA TYR A 32 6.13 40.99 8.30
C TYR A 32 5.95 40.17 9.57
N THR A 33 5.55 40.79 10.68
CA THR A 33 5.27 40.07 11.94
C THR A 33 4.15 39.06 11.77
N ALA A 34 3.05 39.43 11.11
CA ALA A 34 1.94 38.51 10.84
C ALA A 34 2.39 37.31 9.97
N ARG A 35 3.28 37.51 9.00
CA ARG A 35 3.84 36.42 8.18
C ARG A 35 4.79 35.53 8.99
N GLU A 36 5.57 36.11 9.90
CA GLU A 36 6.47 35.37 10.79
C GLU A 36 5.68 34.45 11.74
N GLU A 37 4.59 34.94 12.33
CA GLU A 37 3.67 34.14 13.15
C GLU A 37 3.07 32.98 12.36
N GLN A 38 2.60 33.23 11.14
CA GLN A 38 2.10 32.18 10.24
C GLN A 38 3.16 31.12 9.91
N LEU A 39 4.42 31.54 9.67
CA LEU A 39 5.51 30.60 9.41
C LEU A 39 5.83 29.74 10.64
N GLU A 40 5.68 30.29 11.85
CA GLU A 40 5.88 29.53 13.09
C GLU A 40 4.78 28.46 13.29
N GLU A 41 3.53 28.78 12.96
CA GLU A 41 2.42 27.82 12.97
C GLU A 41 2.65 26.69 11.96
N VAL A 42 3.02 27.04 10.72
CA VAL A 42 3.35 26.06 9.67
C VAL A 42 4.54 25.19 10.09
N ALA A 43 5.56 25.76 10.73
CA ALA A 43 6.71 24.99 11.23
C ALA A 43 6.31 23.99 12.32
N LYS A 44 5.40 24.38 13.23
CA LYS A 44 4.85 23.48 14.26
C LYS A 44 4.07 22.33 13.64
N GLU A 45 3.21 22.62 12.65
CA GLU A 45 2.50 21.59 11.90
C GLU A 45 3.45 20.61 11.20
N ILE A 46 4.50 21.11 10.53
CA ILE A 46 5.51 20.26 9.88
C ILE A 46 6.22 19.35 10.88
N GLU A 47 6.57 19.87 12.06
CA GLU A 47 7.23 19.07 13.09
C GLU A 47 6.30 18.00 13.66
N GLU A 48 5.02 18.33 13.84
CA GLU A 48 4.01 17.36 14.26
C GLU A 48 3.78 16.28 13.20
N ILE A 49 3.67 16.65 11.92
CA ILE A 49 3.63 15.72 10.79
C ILE A 49 4.87 14.82 10.83
N ARG A 50 6.06 15.40 10.96
CA ARG A 50 7.32 14.65 11.00
C ARG A 50 7.35 13.64 12.13
N LYS A 51 6.97 14.03 13.34
CA LYS A 51 6.89 13.15 14.51
C LYS A 51 5.88 12.03 14.30
N ASN A 52 4.72 12.34 13.73
CA ASN A 52 3.69 11.36 13.41
C ASN A 52 4.15 10.38 12.32
N LEU A 53 4.97 10.84 11.37
CA LEU A 53 5.54 10.05 10.29
C LEU A 53 6.85 9.32 10.68
N GLU A 54 7.42 9.58 11.85
CA GLU A 54 8.68 8.95 12.31
C GLU A 54 8.53 7.41 12.40
N ALA A 55 7.35 6.94 12.81
CA ALA A 55 7.01 5.51 12.85
C ALA A 55 6.92 4.85 11.45
N TYR A 56 6.91 5.67 10.39
CA TYR A 56 6.80 5.25 8.99
C TYR A 56 8.18 5.17 8.32
N LYS A 57 9.29 5.38 9.06
CA LYS A 57 10.66 5.20 8.56
C LYS A 57 10.97 3.73 8.26
N ASN A 58 10.67 3.37 7.01
CA ASN A 58 11.19 2.29 6.17
C ASN A 58 11.55 0.93 6.82
N LYS A 59 10.67 -0.06 6.60
CA LYS A 59 11.01 -1.51 6.57
C LYS A 59 11.30 -2.02 5.14
N GLY A 60 11.54 -1.11 4.20
CA GLY A 60 11.77 -1.39 2.78
C GLY A 60 10.47 -1.51 1.97
N ASN A 61 10.57 -1.17 0.69
CA ASN A 61 9.48 -1.27 -0.28
C ASN A 61 9.55 -2.58 -1.07
N ASP A 62 8.42 -3.02 -1.62
CA ASP A 62 8.36 -4.08 -2.62
C ASP A 62 8.72 -3.56 -4.03
N ASP A 63 8.74 -4.45 -5.02
CA ASP A 63 9.02 -4.13 -6.43
C ASP A 63 7.98 -3.19 -7.07
N LEU A 64 6.85 -2.97 -6.39
CA LEU A 64 5.77 -2.06 -6.80
C LEU A 64 5.81 -0.74 -6.01
N GLY A 65 6.81 -0.53 -5.15
CA GLY A 65 6.96 0.69 -4.35
C GLY A 65 6.14 0.74 -3.07
N TYR A 66 5.45 -0.34 -2.69
CA TYR A 66 4.69 -0.39 -1.44
C TYR A 66 5.55 -0.75 -0.24
N TYR A 67 5.25 -0.16 0.92
CA TYR A 67 5.81 -0.60 2.18
C TYR A 67 5.53 -2.09 2.42
N LYS A 68 6.59 -2.88 2.72
CA LYS A 68 6.45 -4.31 3.04
C LYS A 68 5.61 -4.56 4.29
N SER A 69 5.63 -3.62 5.22
CA SER A 69 4.86 -3.63 6.47
C SER A 69 4.14 -2.29 6.57
N PRO A 70 3.04 -2.09 5.81
CA PRO A 70 2.32 -0.84 5.87
C PRO A 70 1.71 -0.70 7.27
N PRO A 71 1.91 0.43 7.95
CA PRO A 71 1.20 0.72 9.20
C PRO A 71 -0.29 0.91 8.93
N ASP A 72 -1.10 0.73 9.97
CA ASP A 72 -2.54 0.93 9.88
C ASP A 72 -2.88 2.37 9.51
N PHE A 73 -3.98 2.52 8.76
CA PHE A 73 -4.46 3.84 8.37
C PHE A 73 -4.92 4.62 9.60
N LYS A 74 -4.27 5.76 9.85
CA LYS A 74 -4.63 6.68 10.93
C LYS A 74 -5.52 7.78 10.37
N ARG A 75 -6.82 7.66 10.62
CA ARG A 75 -7.83 8.62 10.17
C ARG A 75 -7.56 10.04 10.68
N GLU A 76 -7.17 10.17 11.95
CA GLU A 76 -6.90 11.46 12.58
C GLU A 76 -5.82 12.25 11.84
N ILE A 77 -4.71 11.60 11.45
CA ILE A 77 -3.66 12.25 10.65
C ILE A 77 -4.22 12.71 9.30
N PHE A 78 -5.03 11.89 8.66
CA PHE A 78 -5.61 12.25 7.37
C PHE A 78 -6.54 13.48 7.49
N GLU A 79 -7.48 13.47 8.45
CA GLU A 79 -8.43 14.56 8.64
C GLU A 79 -7.77 15.87 9.11
N ASN A 80 -6.72 15.76 9.92
CA ASN A 80 -5.98 16.91 10.44
C ASN A 80 -5.15 17.65 9.40
N PHE A 81 -4.68 16.95 8.35
CA PHE A 81 -3.72 17.53 7.40
C PHE A 81 -4.24 17.62 5.96
N ILE A 82 -5.20 16.78 5.56
CA ILE A 82 -5.67 16.66 4.17
C ILE A 82 -7.01 17.37 4.00
N GLU A 83 -7.05 18.32 3.08
CA GLU A 83 -8.27 19.02 2.66
C GLU A 83 -9.08 18.17 1.68
N LYS A 84 -8.44 17.68 0.62
CA LYS A 84 -9.07 16.84 -0.40
C LYS A 84 -8.05 16.04 -1.19
N GLY A 85 -8.52 14.99 -1.87
CA GLY A 85 -7.74 14.20 -2.82
C GLY A 85 -8.35 14.26 -4.22
N ILE A 86 -7.53 14.54 -5.22
CA ILE A 86 -7.91 14.55 -6.64
C ILE A 86 -7.37 13.28 -7.28
N VAL A 87 -8.26 12.51 -7.91
CA VAL A 87 -7.89 11.29 -8.63
C VAL A 87 -7.74 11.62 -10.11
N MET A 88 -6.55 11.41 -10.65
CA MET A 88 -6.23 11.61 -12.06
C MET A 88 -6.67 10.39 -12.89
N ASP A 89 -6.79 10.55 -14.21
CA ASP A 89 -7.22 9.49 -15.14
C ASP A 89 -6.35 8.23 -15.09
N GLU A 90 -5.05 8.37 -14.78
CA GLU A 90 -4.12 7.24 -14.62
C GLU A 90 -4.21 6.57 -13.24
N GLY A 91 -5.08 7.08 -12.37
CA GLY A 91 -5.30 6.62 -11.00
C GLY A 91 -4.23 7.10 -10.02
N GLU A 92 -3.49 8.14 -10.36
CA GLU A 92 -2.64 8.88 -9.44
C GLU A 92 -3.51 9.75 -8.53
N ILE A 93 -3.11 9.92 -7.27
CA ILE A 93 -3.83 10.76 -6.31
C ILE A 93 -2.95 11.94 -5.94
N ILE A 94 -3.48 13.14 -6.11
CA ILE A 94 -2.88 14.39 -5.61
C ILE A 94 -3.67 14.80 -4.37
N TYR A 95 -2.99 14.86 -3.23
CA TYR A 95 -3.56 15.33 -1.98
C TYR A 95 -3.25 16.81 -1.79
N GLN A 96 -4.29 17.60 -1.52
CA GLN A 96 -4.17 19.00 -1.10
C GLN A 96 -4.23 19.06 0.42
N PHE A 97 -3.25 19.73 1.03
CA PHE A 97 -3.16 19.91 2.47
C PHE A 97 -3.84 21.21 2.90
N HIS A 98 -4.32 21.27 4.14
CA HIS A 98 -4.91 22.51 4.71
C HIS A 98 -3.91 23.68 4.72
N SER A 99 -2.60 23.39 4.80
CA SER A 99 -1.52 24.38 4.69
C SER A 99 -1.22 24.84 3.25
N GLY A 100 -1.98 24.36 2.26
CA GLY A 100 -1.96 24.86 0.88
C GLY A 100 -0.93 24.21 -0.04
N PHE A 101 -0.13 23.25 0.43
CA PHE A 101 0.77 22.49 -0.43
C PHE A 101 0.10 21.24 -1.00
N GLU A 102 0.58 20.80 -2.16
CA GLU A 102 0.11 19.59 -2.83
C GLU A 102 1.16 18.47 -2.73
N TRP A 103 0.70 17.25 -2.51
CA TRP A 103 1.53 16.06 -2.52
C TRP A 103 0.96 15.00 -3.46
N LYS A 104 1.78 14.57 -4.41
CA LYS A 104 1.45 13.49 -5.34
C LYS A 104 1.83 12.14 -4.72
N SER A 105 0.84 11.26 -4.58
CA SER A 105 1.08 9.89 -4.11
C SER A 105 2.03 9.16 -5.06
N PRO A 106 3.07 8.47 -4.55
CA PRO A 106 4.01 7.70 -5.36
C PRO A 106 3.40 6.41 -5.93
N ILE A 107 2.12 6.14 -5.62
CA ILE A 107 1.41 4.93 -5.97
C ILE A 107 0.22 5.29 -6.86
N ASN A 108 0.11 4.62 -8.01
CA ASN A 108 -1.05 4.71 -8.89
C ASN A 108 -2.02 3.53 -8.71
N TYR A 109 -3.27 3.72 -9.13
CA TYR A 109 -4.33 2.71 -9.02
C TYR A 109 -3.99 1.39 -9.72
N LYS A 110 -3.23 1.42 -10.82
CA LYS A 110 -2.78 0.20 -11.53
C LYS A 110 -1.87 -0.65 -10.64
N ALA A 111 -0.91 -0.04 -9.94
CA ALA A 111 -0.05 -0.72 -8.98
C ALA A 111 -0.87 -1.35 -7.84
N PHE A 112 -1.91 -0.65 -7.36
CA PHE A 112 -2.82 -1.16 -6.34
C PHE A 112 -3.59 -2.40 -6.79
N GLN A 113 -4.15 -2.35 -8.00
CA GLN A 113 -4.84 -3.50 -8.57
C GLN A 113 -3.91 -4.71 -8.71
N GLU A 114 -2.66 -4.50 -9.11
CA GLU A 114 -1.68 -5.59 -9.22
C GLU A 114 -1.31 -6.17 -7.85
N GLN A 115 -1.10 -5.33 -6.84
CA GLN A 115 -0.85 -5.78 -5.48
C GLN A 115 -2.01 -6.62 -4.92
N GLU A 116 -3.26 -6.17 -5.11
CA GLU A 116 -4.45 -6.92 -4.70
C GLU A 116 -4.58 -8.26 -5.42
N LYS A 117 -4.26 -8.32 -6.73
CA LYS A 117 -4.19 -9.59 -7.47
C LYS A 117 -3.14 -10.54 -6.87
N ARG A 118 -1.95 -10.03 -6.57
CA ARG A 118 -0.86 -10.81 -5.92
C ARG A 118 -1.30 -11.36 -4.56
N ARG A 119 -1.93 -10.53 -3.72
CA ARG A 119 -2.47 -10.91 -2.40
C ARG A 119 -3.53 -12.01 -2.51
N LYS A 120 -4.52 -11.84 -3.40
CA LYS A 120 -5.54 -12.86 -3.67
C LYS A 120 -4.91 -14.17 -4.13
N LYS A 121 -3.97 -14.11 -5.07
CA LYS A 121 -3.24 -15.28 -5.57
C LYS A 121 -2.45 -15.98 -4.47
N ALA A 122 -1.78 -15.24 -3.59
CA ALA A 122 -1.04 -15.79 -2.45
C ALA A 122 -1.99 -16.48 -1.44
N LYS A 123 -3.12 -15.84 -1.11
CA LYS A 123 -4.16 -16.43 -0.26
C LYS A 123 -4.67 -17.75 -0.82
N THR A 124 -5.06 -17.79 -2.09
CA THR A 124 -5.53 -19.02 -2.75
C THR A 124 -4.44 -20.11 -2.78
N GLN A 125 -3.17 -19.74 -2.95
CA GLN A 125 -2.07 -20.71 -2.90
C GLN A 125 -1.89 -21.31 -1.50
N LEU A 126 -2.00 -20.49 -0.45
CA LEU A 126 -1.94 -20.94 0.94
C LEU A 126 -3.10 -21.89 1.26
N GLU A 127 -4.34 -21.50 0.92
CA GLU A 127 -5.53 -22.33 1.09
C GLU A 127 -5.37 -23.69 0.40
N LYS A 128 -4.87 -23.72 -0.84
CA LYS A 128 -4.59 -24.98 -1.55
C LYS A 128 -3.52 -25.80 -0.85
N LYS A 129 -2.46 -25.18 -0.33
CA LYS A 129 -1.37 -25.87 0.38
C LYS A 129 -1.86 -26.49 1.69
N GLU A 130 -2.72 -25.79 2.42
CA GLU A 130 -3.33 -26.27 3.66
C GLU A 130 -4.36 -27.36 3.39
N PHE A 131 -5.19 -27.21 2.34
CA PHE A 131 -6.10 -28.26 1.89
C PHE A 131 -5.38 -29.59 1.60
N LEU A 132 -4.21 -29.54 0.94
CA LEU A 132 -3.38 -30.72 0.67
C LEU A 132 -2.84 -31.44 1.92
N LYS A 133 -2.92 -30.81 3.10
CA LYS A 133 -2.58 -31.42 4.40
C LYS A 133 -3.82 -31.81 5.21
N GLY A 134 -5.01 -31.44 4.73
CA GLY A 134 -6.28 -31.62 5.41
C GLY A 134 -6.74 -33.08 5.53
N PRO A 135 -7.79 -33.33 6.32
CA PRO A 135 -8.31 -34.67 6.59
C PRO A 135 -8.81 -35.37 5.33
N GLU A 136 -9.45 -34.65 4.40
CA GLU A 136 -9.94 -35.21 3.13
C GLU A 136 -8.83 -35.83 2.30
N VAL A 137 -7.69 -35.14 2.17
CA VAL A 137 -6.54 -35.65 1.41
C VAL A 137 -5.86 -36.81 2.14
N LYS A 138 -5.85 -36.80 3.48
CA LYS A 138 -5.38 -37.96 4.26
C LYS A 138 -6.26 -39.19 4.03
N ALA A 139 -7.58 -39.01 3.97
CA ALA A 139 -8.51 -40.10 3.66
C ALA A 139 -8.29 -40.64 2.23
N LEU A 140 -8.09 -39.74 1.26
CA LEU A 140 -7.72 -40.14 -0.11
C LEU A 140 -6.42 -40.95 -0.13
N LEU A 141 -5.39 -40.53 0.62
CA LEU A 141 -4.12 -41.27 0.69
C LEU A 141 -4.31 -42.68 1.26
N LYS A 142 -5.18 -42.85 2.26
CA LYS A 142 -5.55 -44.17 2.80
C LYS A 142 -6.29 -45.02 1.76
N TYR A 143 -7.22 -44.42 1.01
CA TYR A 143 -7.92 -45.08 -0.08
C TYR A 143 -6.97 -45.52 -1.21
N CYS A 144 -5.89 -44.76 -1.43
CA CYS A 144 -4.86 -45.05 -2.42
C CYS A 144 -3.74 -45.97 -1.91
N GLU A 145 -3.88 -46.63 -0.75
CA GLU A 145 -2.92 -47.69 -0.37
C GLU A 145 -2.88 -48.80 -1.42
N GLU A 146 -4.03 -49.13 -2.00
CA GLU A 146 -4.12 -49.90 -3.23
C GLU A 146 -4.03 -48.99 -4.46
N PRO A 147 -3.39 -49.40 -5.56
CA PRO A 147 -3.34 -48.60 -6.77
C PRO A 147 -4.72 -48.26 -7.33
N LYS A 148 -5.03 -46.96 -7.43
CA LYS A 148 -6.28 -46.43 -7.99
C LYS A 148 -6.03 -45.62 -9.26
N THR A 149 -6.98 -45.65 -10.18
CA THR A 149 -7.01 -44.79 -11.36
C THR A 149 -7.33 -43.35 -10.96
N ILE A 150 -6.98 -42.40 -11.84
CA ILE A 150 -7.30 -40.98 -11.63
C ILE A 150 -8.81 -40.76 -11.47
N THR A 151 -9.63 -41.54 -12.18
CA THR A 151 -11.09 -41.46 -12.14
C THR A 151 -11.63 -41.90 -10.79
N GLU A 152 -11.18 -43.05 -10.28
CA GLU A 152 -11.55 -43.55 -8.95
C GLU A 152 -11.16 -42.55 -7.85
N MET A 153 -9.95 -41.98 -7.92
CA MET A 153 -9.50 -40.97 -6.95
C MET A 153 -10.36 -39.70 -6.99
N ARG A 154 -10.74 -39.24 -8.19
CA ARG A 154 -11.61 -38.07 -8.36
C ARG A 154 -13.03 -38.33 -7.86
N GLU A 155 -13.56 -39.54 -8.07
CA GLU A 155 -14.88 -39.94 -7.59
C GLU A 155 -14.90 -40.06 -6.07
N TYR A 156 -13.82 -40.55 -5.47
CA TYR A 156 -13.65 -40.58 -4.01
C TYR A 156 -13.54 -39.18 -3.40
N LEU A 157 -12.84 -38.26 -4.06
CA LEU A 157 -12.71 -36.86 -3.64
C LEU A 157 -13.23 -35.91 -4.75
N PRO A 158 -14.56 -35.69 -4.83
CA PRO A 158 -15.21 -34.98 -5.94
C PRO A 158 -15.06 -33.45 -5.83
N ARG A 159 -13.83 -32.97 -5.64
CA ARG A 159 -13.50 -31.55 -5.56
C ARG A 159 -13.29 -30.90 -6.93
N TYR A 160 -12.94 -31.71 -7.93
CA TYR A 160 -12.70 -31.25 -9.29
C TYR A 160 -13.54 -32.08 -10.26
N LEU A 161 -14.23 -31.38 -11.18
CA LEU A 161 -15.12 -32.01 -12.15
C LEU A 161 -14.35 -32.91 -13.13
N THR A 162 -13.14 -32.50 -13.54
CA THR A 162 -12.36 -33.19 -14.57
C THR A 162 -11.14 -33.90 -13.99
N ASN A 163 -10.79 -35.05 -14.55
CA ASN A 163 -9.57 -35.79 -14.22
C ASN A 163 -8.30 -34.94 -14.43
N TYR A 164 -8.29 -34.07 -15.43
CA TYR A 164 -7.19 -33.13 -15.68
C TYR A 164 -6.97 -32.18 -14.50
N ASN A 165 -8.04 -31.51 -14.04
CA ASN A 165 -7.94 -30.59 -12.90
C ASN A 165 -7.60 -31.33 -11.61
N PHE A 166 -8.17 -32.51 -11.40
CA PHE A 166 -7.85 -33.36 -10.27
C PHE A 166 -6.36 -33.76 -10.27
N LYS A 167 -5.83 -34.25 -11.41
CA LYS A 167 -4.40 -34.58 -11.54
C LYS A 167 -3.52 -33.35 -11.29
N LYS A 168 -3.87 -32.20 -11.86
CA LYS A 168 -3.10 -30.95 -11.76
C LYS A 168 -3.03 -30.42 -10.32
N PHE A 169 -4.14 -30.43 -9.59
CA PHE A 169 -4.25 -29.74 -8.30
C PHE A 169 -4.14 -30.66 -7.08
N ILE A 170 -4.38 -31.96 -7.21
CA ILE A 170 -4.28 -32.93 -6.12
C ILE A 170 -3.09 -33.86 -6.35
N VAL A 171 -3.11 -34.64 -7.43
CA VAL A 171 -2.14 -35.74 -7.63
C VAL A 171 -0.73 -35.21 -7.88
N ASN A 172 -0.53 -34.29 -8.82
CA ASN A 172 0.80 -33.75 -9.14
C ASN A 172 1.49 -33.09 -7.93
N PRO A 173 0.82 -32.26 -7.11
CA PRO A 173 1.41 -31.76 -5.87
C PRO A 173 1.79 -32.86 -4.88
N LEU A 174 0.99 -33.91 -4.75
CA LEU A 174 1.27 -35.05 -3.85
C LEU A 174 2.43 -35.91 -4.38
N MET A 175 2.52 -36.12 -5.69
CA MET A 175 3.66 -36.79 -6.33
C MET A 175 4.96 -36.01 -6.16
N ARG A 176 4.94 -34.68 -6.34
CA ARG A 176 6.12 -33.83 -6.08
C ARG A 176 6.59 -33.88 -4.62
N LYS A 177 5.69 -34.13 -3.67
CA LYS A 177 6.02 -34.37 -2.25
C LYS A 177 6.45 -35.81 -1.96
N GLY A 178 6.42 -36.71 -2.95
CA GLY A 178 6.78 -38.11 -2.81
C GLY A 178 5.76 -38.97 -2.05
N VAL A 179 4.57 -38.46 -1.75
CA VAL A 179 3.56 -39.21 -0.97
C VAL A 179 2.64 -40.07 -1.84
N ILE A 180 2.62 -39.82 -3.15
CA ILE A 180 1.95 -40.65 -4.16
C ILE A 180 2.96 -40.98 -5.25
N LYS A 181 2.89 -42.20 -5.80
CA LYS A 181 3.68 -42.64 -6.96
C LYS A 181 2.78 -43.22 -8.06
N GLU A 182 3.28 -43.17 -9.28
CA GLU A 182 2.69 -43.83 -10.46
C GLU A 182 3.11 -45.30 -10.50
N THR A 183 2.22 -46.17 -10.99
CA THR A 183 2.53 -47.60 -11.20
C THR A 183 3.38 -47.85 -12.44
N ILE A 184 3.31 -46.96 -13.44
CA ILE A 184 4.06 -47.05 -14.70
C ILE A 184 4.83 -45.73 -14.91
N PRO A 185 5.94 -45.52 -14.19
CA PRO A 185 6.68 -44.26 -14.24
C PRO A 185 7.30 -43.97 -15.62
N ASP A 186 7.69 -45.00 -16.37
CA ASP A 186 8.29 -44.84 -17.71
C ASP A 186 7.27 -44.40 -18.78
N LYS A 187 5.96 -44.55 -18.51
CA LYS A 187 4.87 -44.13 -19.40
C LYS A 187 3.79 -43.37 -18.64
N PRO A 188 4.05 -42.10 -18.24
CA PRO A 188 3.14 -41.29 -17.42
C PRO A 188 1.76 -41.05 -18.04
N THR A 189 1.67 -41.15 -19.37
CA THR A 189 0.45 -40.94 -20.18
C THR A 189 -0.29 -42.25 -20.48
N SER A 190 0.14 -43.38 -19.93
CA SER A 190 -0.52 -44.67 -20.13
C SER A 190 -1.98 -44.64 -19.68
N ARG A 191 -2.88 -45.20 -20.49
CA ARG A 191 -4.30 -45.37 -20.14
C ARG A 191 -4.50 -46.30 -18.94
N LEU A 192 -3.53 -47.19 -18.68
CA LEU A 192 -3.53 -48.11 -17.54
C LEU A 192 -2.82 -47.54 -16.31
N GLN A 193 -2.48 -46.25 -16.32
CA GLN A 193 -1.79 -45.61 -15.21
C GLN A 193 -2.67 -45.60 -13.95
N LYS A 194 -2.09 -46.08 -12.84
CA LYS A 194 -2.66 -45.99 -11.50
C LYS A 194 -1.69 -45.28 -10.57
N TYR A 195 -2.20 -44.87 -9.42
CA TYR A 195 -1.49 -44.13 -8.41
C TYR A 195 -1.69 -44.80 -7.06
N TYR A 196 -0.63 -44.85 -6.27
CA TYR A 196 -0.69 -45.43 -4.93
C TYR A 196 0.06 -44.53 -3.94
N SER A 197 -0.38 -44.55 -2.68
CA SER A 197 0.26 -43.81 -1.61
C SER A 197 1.49 -44.56 -1.09
N VAL A 198 2.54 -43.80 -0.78
CA VAL A 198 3.76 -44.35 -0.18
C VAL A 198 3.58 -44.22 1.33
N LYS A 199 3.53 -45.36 2.05
CA LYS A 199 3.60 -45.34 3.51
C LYS A 199 4.92 -44.66 3.88
N LYS A 200 4.85 -43.61 4.70
CA LYS A 200 6.07 -43.09 5.31
C LYS A 200 6.66 -44.23 6.16
N PRO A 201 7.94 -44.56 5.99
CA PRO A 201 8.62 -45.47 6.91
C PRO A 201 8.56 -44.93 8.35
#